data_AF-A0A9N9JX71-F1
#
_entry.id   AF-A0A9N9JX71-F1
#
_cell.length_a   1.000
_cell.length_b   1.000
_cell.length_c   1.000
_cell.angle_alpha   90.00
_cell.angle_beta   90.00
_cell.angle_gamma   90.00
#
_symmetry.space_group_name_H-M   'P 1'
#
loop_
_entity.id
_entity.type
_entity.pdbx_description
1 polymer ?
#
loop_
_entity_poly.entity_id
_entity_poly.type
_entity_poly.pdbx_seq_one_letter_code
_entity_poly.pdbx_strand_id
1 'polypeptide(L)'
;FGIAVVITNQVVASVDGNMLFPGASDKKPIGGNIIAHASTTRLYLRKGKGDNRICKIYDSPCLPEGEATFSIGQGGIEDAKD
;
A
#
# COMPACT_ATOMS: atom_id res chain seq x y z
N PHE A 1 6.50 7.46 25.74
CA PHE A 1 5.62 6.32 25.43
C PHE A 1 6.25 5.33 24.47
N GLY A 2 6.92 5.74 23.39
CA GLY A 2 7.66 4.79 22.53
C GLY A 2 6.77 3.74 21.86
N ILE A 3 5.53 4.11 21.56
CA ILE A 3 4.51 3.22 21.00
C ILE A 3 4.52 3.34 19.47
N ALA A 4 4.40 2.20 18.78
CA ALA A 4 4.17 2.18 17.35
C ALA A 4 2.71 2.54 17.02
N VAL A 5 2.52 3.45 16.06
CA VAL A 5 1.19 3.87 15.59
C VAL A 5 1.01 3.36 14.16
N VAL A 6 -0.06 2.60 13.93
CA VAL A 6 -0.43 2.07 12.61
C VAL A 6 -1.78 2.66 12.22
N ILE A 7 -1.87 3.18 11.00
CA ILE A 7 -3.07 3.83 10.47
C ILE A 7 -3.48 3.11 9.19
N THR A 8 -4.76 2.76 9.09
CA THR A 8 -5.36 2.29 7.84
C THR A 8 -5.91 3.46 7.06
N ASN A 9 -5.73 3.46 5.74
CA ASN A 9 -6.27 4.49 4.86
C ASN A 9 -7.04 3.88 3.68
N GLN A 10 -8.06 4.59 3.21
CA GLN A 10 -8.83 4.21 2.03
C GLN A 10 -8.23 4.85 0.76
N VAL A 11 -8.60 4.28 -0.39
CA VAL A 11 -8.24 4.82 -1.70
C VAL A 11 -9.50 5.18 -2.48
N VAL A 12 -9.38 6.21 -3.32
CA VAL A 12 -10.44 6.66 -4.24
C VAL A 12 -9.95 6.57 -5.68
N ALA A 13 -10.89 6.37 -6.60
CA ALA A 13 -10.60 6.41 -8.03
C ALA A 13 -10.15 7.82 -8.44
N SER A 14 -9.14 7.92 -9.30
CA SER A 14 -8.77 9.18 -9.95
C SER A 14 -9.36 9.21 -11.35
N VAL A 15 -10.45 9.94 -11.54
CA VAL A 15 -11.14 10.07 -12.85
C VAL A 15 -10.61 11.22 -13.71
N ASP A 16 -9.79 12.10 -13.11
CA ASP A 16 -9.22 13.29 -13.75
C ASP A 16 -7.87 13.02 -14.43
N GLY A 17 -7.35 11.79 -14.32
CA GLY A 17 -6.03 11.41 -14.84
C GLY A 17 -6.06 11.19 -16.34
N ASN A 18 -5.33 12.03 -17.08
CA ASN A 18 -5.09 11.90 -18.52
C ASN A 18 -4.77 10.45 -18.89
N MET A 19 -5.55 9.88 -19.82
CA MET A 19 -5.40 8.54 -20.43
C MET A 19 -4.06 8.31 -21.17
N LEU A 20 -3.08 9.21 -20.98
CA LEU A 20 -1.81 9.25 -21.70
C LEU A 20 -0.71 8.39 -21.05
N PHE A 21 -0.91 7.90 -19.83
CA PHE A 21 0.06 7.01 -19.16
C PHE A 21 -0.62 5.73 -18.68
N PRO A 22 -0.64 4.67 -19.52
CA PRO A 22 -1.10 3.35 -19.10
C PRO A 22 -0.17 2.87 -17.96
N GLY A 23 -0.67 2.86 -16.72
CA GLY A 23 0.10 2.40 -15.55
C GLY A 23 0.07 3.32 -14.33
N ALA A 24 -0.46 4.55 -14.42
CA ALA A 24 -0.79 5.31 -13.22
C ALA A 24 -1.87 4.54 -12.46
N SER A 25 -1.61 4.11 -11.23
CA SER A 25 -2.59 3.36 -10.46
C SER A 25 -3.86 4.19 -10.33
N ASP A 26 -4.98 3.70 -10.84
CA ASP A 26 -6.29 4.37 -10.83
C ASP A 26 -6.77 4.75 -9.41
N LYS A 27 -6.02 4.37 -8.37
CA LYS A 27 -6.35 4.51 -6.96
C LYS A 27 -5.35 5.45 -6.28
N LYS A 28 -5.83 6.57 -5.77
CA LYS A 28 -5.05 7.51 -4.93
C LYS A 28 -5.45 7.38 -3.46
N PRO A 29 -4.50 7.43 -2.50
CA PRO A 29 -4.84 7.48 -1.08
C PRO A 29 -5.57 8.78 -0.74
N ILE A 30 -6.55 8.72 0.17
CA ILE A 30 -7.26 9.91 0.64
C ILE A 30 -6.44 10.66 1.71
N GLY A 31 -6.80 11.92 1.96
CA GLY A 31 -6.16 12.77 2.97
C GLY A 31 -5.01 13.66 2.44
N GLY A 32 -4.63 13.50 1.17
CA GLY A 32 -3.69 14.38 0.47
C GLY A 32 -2.35 14.58 1.21
N ASN A 33 -1.80 15.78 1.11
CA ASN A 33 -0.49 16.12 1.69
C ASN A 33 -0.47 16.00 3.22
N ILE A 34 -1.60 16.20 3.90
CA ILE A 34 -1.66 16.14 5.36
C ILE A 34 -1.29 14.74 5.83
N ILE A 35 -1.97 13.71 5.32
CA ILE A 35 -1.67 12.31 5.69
C ILE A 35 -0.30 11.89 5.14
N ALA A 36 0.09 12.36 3.96
CA ALA A 36 1.39 12.07 3.37
C ALA A 36 2.56 12.55 4.26
N HIS A 37 2.46 13.73 4.86
CA HIS A 37 3.51 14.25 5.75
C HIS A 37 3.40 13.73 7.18
N ALA A 38 2.19 13.39 7.66
CA ALA A 38 1.98 12.88 9.01
C ALA A 38 2.48 11.44 9.20
N SER A 39 2.61 10.67 8.11
CA SER A 39 3.05 9.26 8.15
C SER A 39 4.50 9.12 7.70
N THR A 40 5.30 8.37 8.47
CA THR A 40 6.72 8.16 8.18
C THR A 40 6.95 7.03 7.18
N THR A 41 6.16 5.96 7.25
CA THR A 41 6.25 4.83 6.33
C THR A 41 4.86 4.50 5.83
N ARG A 42 4.72 4.41 4.49
CA ARG A 42 3.46 4.13 3.82
C ARG A 42 3.58 2.85 3.01
N LEU A 43 2.65 1.93 3.26
CA LEU A 43 2.58 0.64 2.58
C LEU A 43 1.33 0.60 1.71
N TYR A 44 1.51 0.21 0.44
CA TYR A 44 0.43 0.01 -0.50
C TYR A 44 0.14 -1.48 -0.67
N LEU A 45 -1.04 -1.90 -0.26
CA LEU A 45 -1.49 -3.30 -0.30
C LEU A 45 -2.39 -3.52 -1.51
N ARG A 46 -2.06 -4.53 -2.34
CA ARG A 46 -2.88 -4.95 -3.48
C ARG A 46 -3.15 -6.45 -3.44
N LYS A 47 -4.25 -6.88 -4.06
CA LYS A 47 -4.57 -8.30 -4.25
C LYS A 47 -3.62 -8.91 -5.28
N GLY A 48 -3.06 -10.08 -4.97
CA GLY A 48 -2.35 -10.95 -5.91
C GLY A 48 -3.27 -12.06 -6.41
N LYS A 49 -2.68 -13.17 -6.88
CA LYS A 49 -3.41 -14.37 -7.31
C LYS A 49 -3.91 -15.17 -6.10
N GLY A 50 -5.17 -15.61 -6.12
CA GLY A 50 -5.76 -16.38 -5.03
C GLY A 50 -5.71 -15.64 -3.69
N ASP A 51 -5.12 -16.30 -2.69
CA ASP A 51 -4.99 -15.75 -1.33
C ASP A 51 -3.77 -14.85 -1.16
N ASN A 52 -2.94 -14.70 -2.19
CA ASN A 52 -1.75 -13.87 -2.13
C ASN A 52 -2.11 -12.38 -2.17
N ARG A 53 -1.29 -11.58 -1.50
CA ARG A 53 -1.32 -10.13 -1.40
C ARG A 53 0.07 -9.62 -1.63
N ILE A 54 0.17 -8.43 -2.19
CA ILE A 54 1.45 -7.78 -2.46
C ILE A 54 1.47 -6.48 -1.68
N CYS A 55 2.50 -6.30 -0.86
CA CYS A 55 2.78 -5.08 -0.12
C CYS A 55 3.94 -4.37 -0.81
N LYS A 56 3.69 -3.19 -1.38
CA LYS A 56 4.72 -2.30 -1.91
C LYS A 56 5.01 -1.19 -0.90
N ILE A 57 6.28 -0.86 -0.70
CA ILE A 57 6.67 0.37 -0.02
C ILE A 57 6.29 1.54 -0.93
N TYR A 58 5.30 2.32 -0.50
CA TYR A 58 4.86 3.51 -1.22
C TYR A 58 5.80 4.67 -0.95
N ASP A 59 6.23 4.83 0.30
CA ASP A 59 7.19 5.84 0.74
C ASP A 59 7.77 5.50 2.11
N SER A 60 9.06 5.78 2.31
CA SER A 60 9.76 5.63 3.59
C SER A 60 11.09 6.39 3.54
N PRO A 61 11.51 7.10 4.61
CA PRO A 61 12.79 7.81 4.62
C PRO A 61 14.00 6.88 4.70
N CYS A 62 13.82 5.63 5.15
CA CYS A 62 14.92 4.71 5.44
C CYS A 62 14.86 3.38 4.69
N LEU A 63 13.80 3.14 3.91
CA LEU A 63 13.65 1.92 3.13
C LEU A 63 13.59 2.26 1.64
N PRO A 64 14.33 1.55 0.77
CA PRO A 64 14.19 1.71 -0.67
C PRO A 64 12.82 1.24 -1.15
N GLU A 65 12.42 1.67 -2.34
CA GLU A 65 11.27 1.06 -3.01
C GLU A 65 11.47 -0.45 -3.14
N GLY A 66 10.44 -1.21 -2.76
CA GLY A 66 10.45 -2.66 -2.82
C GLY A 66 9.03 -3.21 -2.66
N GLU A 67 8.84 -4.47 -3.02
CA GLU A 67 7.60 -5.21 -2.80
C GLU A 67 7.86 -6.58 -2.20
N ALA A 68 6.91 -7.06 -1.40
CA ALA A 68 6.89 -8.38 -0.82
C ALA A 68 5.51 -9.01 -1.02
N THR A 69 5.50 -10.32 -1.27
CA THR A 69 4.26 -11.10 -1.38
C THR A 69 4.03 -11.83 -0.06
N PHE A 70 2.77 -11.90 0.37
CA PHE A 70 2.31 -12.65 1.53
C PHE A 70 0.94 -13.27 1.24
N SER A 71 0.46 -14.19 2.07
CA SER A 71 -0.87 -14.79 1.94
C SER A 71 -1.74 -14.49 3.17
N ILE A 72 -3.05 -14.58 3.02
CA ILE A 72 -4.00 -14.52 4.15
C ILE A 72 -4.67 -15.89 4.28
N GLY A 73 -4.39 -16.61 5.37
CA GLY A 73 -5.00 -17.90 5.70
C GLY A 73 -5.84 -17.84 6.97
N GLN A 74 -6.22 -19.01 7.51
CA GLN A 74 -7.02 -19.08 8.74
C GLN A 74 -6.26 -18.53 9.96
N GLY A 75 -4.93 -18.63 9.97
CA GLY A 75 -4.09 -18.10 11.04
C GLY A 75 -3.79 -16.60 10.93
N GLY A 76 -4.25 -15.94 9.87
CA GLY A 76 -3.96 -14.53 9.59
C GLY A 76 -2.94 -14.37 8.46
N ILE A 77 -1.94 -13.51 8.66
CA ILE A 77 -0.89 -13.24 7.67
C ILE A 77 0.13 -14.38 7.69
N GLU A 78 0.37 -14.98 6.52
CA GLU A 78 1.26 -16.10 6.29
C GLU A 78 2.27 -15.75 5.18
N ASP A 79 3.36 -16.52 5.09
CA ASP A 79 4.27 -16.44 3.94
C ASP A 79 3.53 -16.73 2.62
N ALA A 80 4.06 -16.17 1.53
CA ALA A 80 3.46 -16.37 0.22
C ALA A 80 3.38 -17.86 -0.16
N LYS A 81 2.22 -18.28 -0.63
CA LYS A 81 2.01 -19.59 -1.25
C LYS A 81 2.42 -19.51 -2.72
N ASP A 82 3.11 -20.55 -3.21
CA ASP A 82 3.52 -20.68 -4.61
C ASP A 82 2.34 -20.67 -5.60
#